data_AF-A0A3M0GQE4-F1
#
_entry.id   AF-A0A3M0GQE4-F1
#
_cell.length_a   1.000
_cell.length_b   1.000
_cell.length_c   1.000
_cell.angle_alpha   90.00
_cell.angle_beta   90.00
_cell.angle_gamma   90.00
#
_symmetry.space_group_name_H-M   'P 1'
#
loop_
_entity.id
_entity.type
_entity.pdbx_description
1 polymer ?
#
loop_
_entity_poly.entity_id
_entity_poly.type
_entity_poly.pdbx_seq_one_letter_code
_entity_poly.pdbx_strand_id
1 'polypeptide(L)'
;MKYQVTLLAFLILGLISCQNKSNAQAPEAVKKSFQAKYPGENDPDWHQDANGSWEANFKIDGEKYRADYNSDGSWIETENSLKKKNLPEAVLRTIKEKFGNEDFVEAERVDHHSKGIFYDIEFKQKGKNLDIEMREDGTILN
;
A
#
# COMPACT_ATOMS: atom_id res chain seq x y z
N MET A 1 -28.89 65.42 22.56
CA MET A 1 -28.51 64.11 23.17
C MET A 1 -27.66 63.38 22.12
N LYS A 2 -26.33 63.58 22.04
CA LYS A 2 -25.25 62.98 22.85
C LYS A 2 -25.46 61.48 23.11
N TYR A 3 -24.72 60.65 22.37
CA TYR A 3 -23.85 59.49 22.76
C TYR A 3 -23.26 58.97 21.42
N GLN A 4 -22.03 59.24 20.95
CA GLN A 4 -20.67 58.97 21.42
C GLN A 4 -20.29 57.48 21.55
N VAL A 5 -19.42 57.06 20.60
CA VAL A 5 -18.19 56.23 20.74
C VAL A 5 -18.32 54.69 20.69
N THR A 6 -17.94 54.16 19.52
CA THR A 6 -16.94 53.10 19.22
C THR A 6 -16.70 51.96 20.21
N LEU A 7 -16.79 50.70 19.74
CA LEU A 7 -15.66 49.74 19.84
C LEU A 7 -15.83 48.56 18.87
N LEU A 8 -14.94 48.51 17.87
CA LEU A 8 -14.74 47.39 16.97
C LEU A 8 -13.90 46.34 17.73
N ALA A 9 -14.51 45.26 18.20
CA ALA A 9 -13.80 44.12 18.77
C ALA A 9 -13.73 42.99 17.73
N PHE A 10 -12.67 42.98 16.92
CA PHE A 10 -12.27 41.81 16.14
C PHE A 10 -11.74 40.76 17.12
N LEU A 11 -12.60 39.84 17.54
CA LEU A 11 -12.19 38.63 18.23
C LEU A 11 -11.94 37.54 17.18
N ILE A 12 -10.76 37.56 16.57
CA ILE A 12 -10.26 36.43 15.78
C ILE A 12 -9.90 35.34 16.78
N LEU A 13 -10.84 34.42 17.04
CA LEU A 13 -10.49 33.10 17.57
C LEU A 13 -9.75 32.37 16.46
N GLY A 14 -8.42 32.41 16.54
CA GLY A 14 -7.58 31.46 15.82
C GLY A 14 -7.84 30.08 16.39
N LEU A 15 -8.76 29.33 15.76
CA LEU A 15 -8.80 27.88 15.89
C LEU A 15 -7.60 27.33 15.12
N ILE A 16 -6.43 27.40 15.76
CA ILE A 16 -5.33 26.49 15.41
C ILE A 16 -5.78 25.13 15.91
N SER A 17 -6.59 24.44 15.10
CA SER A 17 -6.74 23.00 15.22
C SER A 17 -5.38 22.41 14.89
N CYS A 18 -4.60 22.10 15.93
CA CYS A 18 -3.63 21.02 15.83
C CYS A 18 -4.41 19.80 15.34
N GLN A 19 -4.32 19.51 14.05
CA GLN A 19 -4.63 18.19 13.53
C GLN A 19 -3.61 17.25 14.16
N ASN A 20 -3.91 16.74 15.35
CA ASN A 20 -3.35 15.50 15.80
C ASN A 20 -3.64 14.53 14.66
N LYS A 21 -2.60 14.12 13.93
CA LYS A 21 -2.70 12.99 13.02
C LYS A 21 -3.01 11.80 13.92
N SER A 22 -4.30 11.55 14.18
CA SER A 22 -4.71 10.25 14.66
C SER A 22 -4.27 9.30 13.56
N ASN A 23 -3.36 8.37 13.86
CA ASN A 23 -3.13 7.23 12.97
C ASN A 23 -4.50 6.71 12.59
N ALA A 24 -4.83 6.75 11.29
CA ALA A 24 -6.15 6.35 10.83
C ALA A 24 -6.35 4.90 11.30
N GLN A 25 -7.37 4.67 12.12
CA GLN A 25 -7.66 3.33 12.58
C GLN A 25 -8.62 2.70 11.59
N ALA A 26 -8.23 1.56 11.01
CA ALA A 26 -9.08 0.83 10.09
C ALA A 26 -10.41 0.41 10.76
N PRO A 27 -11.47 0.12 9.98
CA PRO A 27 -12.71 -0.45 10.50
C PRO A 27 -12.49 -1.76 11.26
N GLU A 28 -13.38 -2.07 12.22
CA GLU A 28 -13.32 -3.33 12.98
C GLU A 28 -13.36 -4.57 12.08
N ALA A 29 -14.12 -4.52 10.98
CA ALA A 29 -14.17 -5.63 10.01
C ALA A 29 -12.80 -5.89 9.37
N VAL A 30 -12.09 -4.82 8.98
CA VAL A 30 -10.73 -4.89 8.41
C VAL A 30 -9.75 -5.43 9.45
N LYS A 31 -9.75 -4.88 10.67
CA LYS A 31 -8.89 -5.36 11.77
C LYS A 31 -9.11 -6.85 12.06
N LYS A 32 -10.36 -7.30 12.10
CA LYS A 32 -10.70 -8.70 12.34
C LYS A 32 -10.18 -9.62 11.22
N SER A 33 -10.38 -9.23 9.97
CA SER A 33 -9.86 -10.00 8.82
C SER A 33 -8.34 -10.04 8.79
N PHE A 34 -7.68 -8.92 9.09
CA PHE A 34 -6.24 -8.84 9.21
C PHE A 34 -5.70 -9.77 10.30
N GLN A 35 -6.24 -9.69 11.51
CA GLN A 35 -5.83 -10.56 12.62
C GLN A 35 -6.04 -12.04 12.33
N ALA A 36 -7.09 -12.39 11.59
CA ALA A 36 -7.35 -13.76 11.17
C ALA A 36 -6.32 -14.28 10.15
N LYS A 37 -5.85 -13.42 9.23
CA LYS A 37 -4.84 -13.79 8.23
C LYS A 37 -3.41 -13.77 8.81
N TYR A 38 -3.14 -12.86 9.74
CA TYR A 38 -1.82 -12.65 10.37
C TYR A 38 -1.89 -12.80 11.90
N PRO A 39 -2.13 -14.01 12.41
CA PRO A 39 -2.19 -14.23 13.85
C PRO A 39 -0.83 -13.90 14.50
N GLY A 40 -0.81 -12.90 15.37
CA GLY A 40 0.39 -12.48 16.10
C GLY A 40 0.93 -11.10 15.71
N GLU A 41 0.52 -10.56 14.56
CA GLU A 41 0.69 -9.14 14.26
C GLU A 41 -0.46 -8.37 14.91
N ASN A 42 -0.14 -7.38 15.75
CA ASN A 42 -1.12 -6.64 16.57
C ASN A 42 -1.00 -5.12 16.39
N ASP A 43 0.02 -4.62 15.69
CA ASP A 43 0.25 -3.19 15.52
C ASP A 43 0.69 -2.85 14.08
N PRO A 44 -0.12 -3.21 13.05
CA PRO A 44 0.14 -2.74 11.69
C PRO A 44 -0.07 -1.23 11.59
N ASP A 45 0.72 -0.59 10.74
CA ASP A 45 0.52 0.81 10.37
C ASP A 45 -0.54 0.92 9.27
N TRP A 46 -1.68 1.50 9.64
CA TRP A 46 -2.87 1.58 8.79
C TRP A 46 -2.90 2.87 7.98
N HIS A 47 -3.15 2.73 6.68
CA HIS A 47 -3.42 3.83 5.76
C HIS A 47 -4.71 3.56 5.00
N GLN A 48 -5.41 4.61 4.60
CA GLN A 48 -6.53 4.50 3.66
C GLN A 48 -6.09 5.07 2.32
N ASP A 49 -6.26 4.32 1.25
CA ASP A 49 -5.94 4.77 -0.10
C ASP A 49 -6.99 5.76 -0.62
N ALA A 50 -6.74 6.35 -1.79
CA ALA A 50 -7.67 7.30 -2.41
C ALA A 50 -8.99 6.67 -2.87
N ASN A 51 -9.06 5.34 -2.99
CA ASN A 51 -10.24 4.59 -3.41
C ASN A 51 -11.09 4.12 -2.20
N GLY A 52 -10.61 4.33 -0.97
CA GLY A 52 -11.27 3.92 0.26
C GLY A 52 -10.89 2.52 0.74
N SER A 53 -9.92 1.86 0.11
CA SER A 53 -9.29 0.62 0.58
C SER A 53 -8.36 0.92 1.75
N TRP A 54 -8.16 -0.08 2.60
CA TRP A 54 -7.30 0.01 3.78
C TRP A 54 -6.06 -0.84 3.61
N GLU A 55 -4.91 -0.23 3.82
CA GLU A 55 -3.59 -0.83 3.70
C GLU A 55 -3.01 -1.04 5.10
N ALA A 56 -2.67 -2.28 5.45
CA ALA A 56 -1.87 -2.61 6.62
C ALA A 56 -0.41 -2.75 6.22
N ASN A 57 0.46 -1.91 6.73
CA ASN A 57 1.91 -2.06 6.63
C ASN A 57 2.45 -2.73 7.90
N PHE A 58 3.14 -3.86 7.77
CA PHE A 58 3.60 -4.64 8.91
C PHE A 58 4.86 -5.44 8.59
N LYS A 59 5.36 -6.21 9.55
CA LYS A 59 6.56 -7.04 9.34
C LYS A 59 6.39 -8.46 9.87
N ILE A 60 6.82 -9.42 9.07
CA ILE A 60 7.00 -10.81 9.50
C ILE A 60 8.50 -11.09 9.43
N ASP A 61 9.10 -11.53 10.55
CA ASP A 61 10.54 -11.82 10.66
C ASP A 61 11.47 -10.68 10.14
N GLY A 62 11.01 -9.43 10.27
CA GLY A 62 11.73 -8.23 9.83
C GLY A 62 11.55 -7.88 8.34
N GLU A 63 10.92 -8.74 7.54
CA GLU A 63 10.52 -8.45 6.16
C GLU A 63 9.22 -7.64 6.14
N LYS A 64 9.14 -6.64 5.26
CA LYS A 64 7.97 -5.75 5.16
C LYS A 64 6.90 -6.38 4.28
N TYR A 65 5.65 -6.23 4.71
CA TYR A 65 4.46 -6.63 3.98
C TYR A 65 3.47 -5.47 3.95
N ARG A 66 2.71 -5.38 2.85
CA ARG A 66 1.50 -4.58 2.75
C ARG A 66 0.32 -5.52 2.47
N ALA A 67 -0.76 -5.38 3.22
CA ALA A 67 -1.98 -6.14 2.99
C ALA A 67 -3.17 -5.18 2.82
N ASP A 68 -3.92 -5.37 1.74
CA ASP A 68 -4.99 -4.47 1.35
C ASP A 68 -6.35 -5.10 1.54
N TYR A 69 -7.29 -4.29 1.98
CA TYR A 69 -8.65 -4.69 2.33
C TYR A 69 -9.66 -3.66 1.84
N ASN A 70 -10.81 -4.13 1.37
CA ASN A 70 -11.96 -3.26 1.25
C ASN A 70 -12.46 -2.85 2.65
N SER A 71 -13.21 -1.74 2.73
CA SER A 71 -13.76 -1.23 4.00
C SER A 71 -14.70 -2.22 4.73
N ASP A 72 -15.24 -3.23 4.04
CA ASP A 72 -16.05 -4.31 4.63
C ASP A 72 -15.20 -5.45 5.25
N GLY A 73 -13.88 -5.34 5.16
CA GLY A 73 -12.92 -6.34 5.65
C GLY A 73 -12.63 -7.47 4.65
N SER A 74 -13.16 -7.45 3.43
CA SER A 74 -12.74 -8.39 2.40
C SER A 74 -11.29 -8.11 1.98
N TRP A 75 -10.46 -9.14 2.02
CA TRP A 75 -9.06 -9.09 1.63
C TRP A 75 -8.92 -8.98 0.11
N ILE A 76 -8.07 -8.06 -0.33
CA ILE A 76 -7.75 -7.82 -1.75
C ILE A 76 -6.46 -8.57 -2.07
N GLU A 77 -5.36 -8.17 -1.45
CA GLU A 77 -4.04 -8.73 -1.70
C GLU A 77 -3.08 -8.58 -0.54
N THR A 78 -1.95 -9.27 -0.63
CA THR A 78 -0.79 -9.01 0.20
C THR A 78 0.45 -9.12 -0.66
N GLU A 79 1.29 -8.11 -0.54
CA GLU A 79 2.55 -8.04 -1.25
C GLU A 79 3.74 -7.94 -0.30
N ASN A 80 4.87 -8.40 -0.81
CA ASN A 80 6.15 -8.16 -0.19
C ASN A 80 7.23 -7.97 -1.25
N SER A 81 8.02 -6.91 -1.08
CA SER A 81 9.14 -6.62 -1.98
C SER A 81 10.20 -7.73 -1.88
N LEU A 82 10.63 -8.22 -3.04
CA LEU A 82 11.62 -9.26 -3.20
C LEU A 82 12.95 -8.68 -3.66
N LYS A 83 14.03 -9.23 -3.11
CA LYS A 83 15.35 -9.09 -3.74
C LYS A 83 15.37 -9.92 -5.02
N LYS A 84 16.06 -9.46 -6.06
CA LYS A 84 16.26 -10.18 -7.33
C LYS A 84 16.64 -11.65 -7.17
N LYS A 85 17.48 -11.97 -6.18
CA LYS A 85 17.91 -13.34 -5.87
C LYS A 85 16.81 -14.27 -5.31
N ASN A 86 15.70 -13.70 -4.86
CA ASN A 86 14.55 -14.43 -4.32
C ASN A 86 13.43 -14.59 -5.37
N LEU A 87 13.59 -14.04 -6.58
CA LEU A 87 12.64 -14.28 -7.67
C LEU A 87 12.77 -15.71 -8.22
N PRO A 88 11.67 -16.31 -8.67
CA PRO A 88 11.73 -17.60 -9.37
C PRO A 88 12.64 -17.52 -10.59
N GLU A 89 13.39 -18.60 -10.82
CA GLU A 89 14.29 -18.66 -11.98
C GLU A 89 13.55 -18.46 -13.30
N ALA A 90 12.30 -18.93 -13.40
CA ALA A 90 11.51 -18.78 -14.60
C ALA A 90 11.11 -17.33 -14.89
N VAL A 91 10.73 -16.58 -13.85
CA VAL A 91 10.52 -15.13 -13.93
C VAL A 91 11.80 -14.44 -14.40
N LEU A 92 12.96 -14.75 -13.78
CA LEU A 92 14.25 -14.17 -14.18
C LEU A 92 14.62 -14.48 -15.64
N ARG A 93 14.32 -15.69 -16.13
CA ARG A 93 14.52 -16.04 -17.56
C ARG A 93 13.61 -15.21 -18.46
N THR A 94 12.32 -15.11 -18.16
CA THR A 94 11.38 -14.29 -18.94
C THR A 94 11.82 -12.84 -18.99
N ILE A 95 12.25 -12.28 -17.84
CA ILE A 95 12.79 -10.92 -17.77
C ILE A 95 13.94 -10.76 -18.77
N LYS A 96 14.93 -11.66 -18.71
CA LYS A 96 16.10 -11.62 -19.58
C LYS A 96 15.75 -11.76 -21.06
N GLU A 97 14.81 -12.64 -21.40
CA GLU A 97 14.43 -12.93 -22.78
C GLU A 97 13.59 -11.84 -23.42
N LYS A 98 12.70 -11.19 -22.65
CA LYS A 98 11.71 -10.23 -23.17
C LYS A 98 12.13 -8.78 -22.96
N PHE A 99 12.86 -8.49 -21.88
CA PHE A 99 13.23 -7.14 -21.46
C PHE A 99 14.75 -6.96 -21.37
N GLY A 100 15.53 -7.99 -21.70
CA GLY A 100 16.99 -7.91 -21.75
C GLY A 100 17.65 -7.84 -20.36
N ASN A 101 18.80 -7.19 -20.29
CA ASN A 101 19.50 -6.97 -19.01
C ASN A 101 19.04 -5.68 -18.31
N GLU A 102 17.81 -5.22 -18.57
CA GLU A 102 17.28 -4.04 -17.90
C GLU A 102 17.15 -4.29 -16.38
N ASP A 103 17.66 -3.34 -15.60
CA ASP A 103 17.47 -3.34 -14.16
C ASP A 103 16.04 -2.88 -13.87
N PHE A 104 15.22 -3.79 -13.33
CA PHE A 104 13.95 -3.44 -12.72
C PHE A 104 14.20 -2.70 -11.40
N VAL A 105 13.34 -1.74 -11.07
CA VAL A 105 13.45 -0.92 -9.87
C VAL A 105 12.80 -1.57 -8.67
N GLU A 106 11.77 -2.38 -8.90
CA GLU A 106 11.03 -3.09 -7.88
C GLU A 106 10.59 -4.46 -8.40
N ALA A 107 10.49 -5.40 -7.47
CA ALA A 107 9.94 -6.71 -7.72
C ALA A 107 9.18 -7.14 -6.47
N GLU A 108 7.93 -7.52 -6.62
CA GLU A 108 7.07 -7.90 -5.51
C GLU A 108 6.49 -9.28 -5.75
N ARG A 109 6.30 -10.05 -4.67
CA ARG A 109 5.42 -11.21 -4.72
C ARG A 109 4.06 -10.77 -4.22
N VAL A 110 3.04 -10.99 -5.02
CA VAL A 110 1.66 -10.63 -4.69
C VAL A 110 0.84 -11.91 -4.53
N ASP A 111 0.14 -12.05 -3.41
CA ASP A 111 -0.95 -13.00 -3.20
C ASP A 111 -2.25 -12.22 -3.32
N HIS A 112 -3.09 -12.54 -4.31
CA HIS A 112 -4.28 -11.74 -4.63
C HIS A 112 -5.54 -12.62 -4.68
N HIS A 113 -6.65 -12.11 -4.16
CA HIS A 113 -7.90 -12.85 -3.96
C HIS A 113 -8.47 -13.54 -5.21
N SER A 114 -8.41 -12.91 -6.38
CA SER A 114 -8.89 -13.47 -7.65
C SER A 114 -7.79 -13.97 -8.59
N LYS A 115 -6.63 -13.30 -8.62
CA LYS A 115 -5.53 -13.66 -9.53
C LYS A 115 -4.70 -14.83 -8.99
N GLY A 116 -4.74 -15.13 -7.68
CA GLY A 116 -3.79 -16.04 -7.04
C GLY A 116 -2.40 -15.39 -6.92
N ILE A 117 -1.35 -16.21 -6.82
CA ILE A 117 0.02 -15.72 -6.67
C ILE A 117 0.59 -15.27 -8.03
N PHE A 118 1.22 -14.10 -8.05
CA PHE A 118 2.01 -13.59 -9.16
C PHE A 118 3.17 -12.72 -8.65
N TYR A 119 4.01 -12.28 -9.58
CA TYR A 119 5.14 -11.41 -9.34
C TYR A 119 4.95 -10.14 -10.16
N ASP A 120 4.93 -8.98 -9.51
CA ASP A 120 4.90 -7.69 -10.20
C ASP A 120 6.32 -7.15 -10.30
N ILE A 121 6.75 -6.79 -11.52
CA ILE A 121 8.10 -6.31 -11.81
C ILE A 121 7.99 -4.94 -12.46
N GLU A 122 8.48 -3.93 -11.76
CA GLU A 122 8.49 -2.55 -12.25
C GLU A 122 9.81 -2.24 -12.95
N PHE A 123 9.74 -1.96 -14.25
CA PHE A 123 10.87 -1.53 -15.07
C PHE A 123 10.90 -0.02 -15.22
N LYS A 124 12.10 0.54 -15.07
CA LYS A 124 12.32 1.97 -15.29
C LYS A 124 12.34 2.29 -16.78
N GLN A 125 11.46 3.17 -17.21
CA GLN A 125 11.47 3.71 -18.58
C GLN A 125 11.29 5.23 -18.58
N LYS A 126 11.47 5.86 -19.75
CA LYS A 126 11.26 7.30 -19.88
C LYS A 126 9.76 7.62 -19.74
N GLY A 127 9.38 8.24 -18.61
CA GLY A 127 7.99 8.60 -18.33
C GLY A 127 7.44 7.78 -17.18
N LYS A 128 6.26 7.16 -17.38
CA LYS A 128 5.68 6.21 -16.42
C LYS A 128 6.49 4.91 -16.46
N ASN A 129 6.83 4.33 -15.32
CA ASN A 129 7.42 3.00 -15.27
C ASN A 129 6.49 1.94 -15.90
N LEU A 130 7.07 0.79 -16.26
CA LEU A 130 6.37 -0.34 -16.87
C LEU A 130 6.26 -1.47 -15.86
N ASP A 131 5.02 -1.83 -15.50
CA ASP A 131 4.73 -2.91 -14.56
C ASP A 131 4.34 -4.19 -15.32
N ILE A 132 5.05 -5.28 -15.06
CA ILE A 132 4.81 -6.58 -15.70
C ILE A 132 4.47 -7.62 -14.65
N GLU A 133 3.25 -8.16 -14.75
CA GLU A 133 2.78 -9.23 -13.88
C GLU A 133 3.13 -10.60 -14.49
N MET A 134 3.76 -11.47 -13.71
CA MET A 134 4.14 -12.81 -14.14
C MET A 134 3.74 -13.89 -13.15
N ARG A 135 3.37 -15.05 -13.68
CA ARG A 135 3.26 -16.30 -12.91
C ARG A 135 4.64 -16.79 -12.48
N GLU A 136 4.66 -17.66 -11.48
CA GLU A 136 5.88 -18.30 -10.99
C GLU A 136 6.67 -19.03 -12.09
N ASP A 137 5.96 -19.58 -13.09
CA ASP A 137 6.55 -20.24 -14.26
C ASP A 137 7.05 -19.28 -15.35
N GLY A 138 6.97 -17.97 -15.11
CA GLY A 138 7.39 -16.92 -16.03
C GLY A 138 6.36 -16.54 -17.09
N THR A 139 5.12 -17.07 -17.03
CA THR A 139 4.02 -16.66 -17.92
C THR A 139 3.61 -15.23 -17.62
N ILE A 140 3.63 -14.35 -18.62
CA ILE A 140 3.17 -12.96 -18.50
C ILE A 140 1.63 -12.90 -18.45
N LEU A 141 1.09 -12.05 -17.57
CA LEU A 141 -0.35 -11.86 -17.36
C LEU A 141 -0.93 -10.62 -18.04
N ASN A 142 -0.11 -9.59 -18.30
CA ASN A 142 -0.54 -8.29 -18.85
C ASN A 142 0.24 -7.83 -20.09
#